data_AF-A0AAN6GW60-F1
#
_entry.id   AF-A0AAN6GW60-F1
#
_cell.length_a   1.000
_cell.length_b   1.000
_cell.length_c   1.000
_cell.angle_alpha   90.00
_cell.angle_beta   90.00
_cell.angle_gamma   90.00
#
_symmetry.space_group_name_H-M   'P 1'
#
loop_
_entity.id
_entity.type
_entity.pdbx_description
1 polymer ?
#
loop_
_entity_poly.entity_id
_entity_poly.type
_entity_poly.pdbx_seq_one_letter_code
_entity_poly.pdbx_strand_id
1 'polypeptide(L)'
;MEGSDQGSRPTSAGGPAKPDEILVDTDLDLLDIANKTDGYMPGDLHLLVSRASTEAVILAASTPSPTTSPITLTATSFASALANFTPASLRTITLHHSTQTFSSIGGLHATRATLLETLQYPTTYAPLFLSCPLRLRSGLLLYGYPGCGKTLLASAVAGECGLNFISVKGPEILNKYIGASEKSVRDLFDRAQAARPAVLFFDEFDSIAPRRGHDSTGVTDRVVNMLLTMMDGAEGLAGVYVLAATSRPDLIDPALLRPGRLDKSLMCDMPGVRDRVDILRAVSGKLEVEAGVLGGGGRGTLGEVAERTEGFSGADLQAVMYNAHLEAIHDVLGRGGEGGEAGTGKRGGGKSGGGKGEQDFTYFRLGEVGGTVDGGGEKPSLATVAAERAQIATQLSALRLARDRRKQDRQPPHRTSSSSRRPSSSAGQTNGTHDGE
;
A
#
# COMPACT_ATOMS: atom_id res chain seq x y z
N MET A 1 -51.52 35.58 -35.11
CA MET A 1 -52.80 34.93 -34.74
C MET A 1 -52.52 33.46 -34.68
N GLU A 2 -52.80 32.84 -33.52
CA GLU A 2 -52.79 31.40 -33.21
C GLU A 2 -51.42 30.70 -33.34
N GLY A 3 -50.90 29.93 -32.38
CA GLY A 3 -51.39 29.43 -31.09
C GLY A 3 -50.61 28.15 -30.79
N SER A 4 -50.01 28.03 -29.61
CA SER A 4 -49.56 26.79 -28.92
C SER A 4 -48.55 27.15 -27.83
N ASP A 5 -48.37 26.43 -26.74
CA ASP A 5 -49.23 25.62 -25.91
C ASP A 5 -48.49 25.56 -24.54
N GLN A 6 -49.22 25.20 -23.50
CA GLN A 6 -48.89 25.39 -22.09
C GLN A 6 -47.64 24.64 -21.59
N GLY A 7 -46.91 25.28 -20.67
CA GLY A 7 -45.90 24.66 -19.81
C GLY A 7 -46.12 25.09 -18.35
N SER A 8 -47.29 24.73 -17.81
CA SER A 8 -47.70 25.04 -16.45
C SER A 8 -46.82 24.33 -15.42
N ARG A 9 -46.32 25.10 -14.44
CA ARG A 9 -45.66 24.61 -13.20
C ARG A 9 -46.49 23.50 -12.54
N PRO A 10 -45.88 22.43 -12.00
CA PRO A 10 -46.63 21.50 -11.18
C PRO A 10 -46.93 22.16 -9.84
N THR A 11 -48.21 22.51 -9.64
CA THR A 11 -48.77 22.85 -8.34
C THR A 11 -49.00 21.57 -7.55
N SER A 12 -48.60 21.60 -6.28
CA SER A 12 -48.87 20.59 -5.27
C SER A 12 -50.39 20.33 -5.15
N ALA A 13 -50.85 19.17 -5.60
CA ALA A 13 -52.19 18.68 -5.35
C ALA A 13 -52.12 17.19 -4.98
N GLY A 14 -52.52 16.87 -3.75
CA GLY A 14 -52.55 15.52 -3.21
C GLY A 14 -53.47 14.61 -4.00
N GLY A 15 -52.89 13.62 -4.66
CA GLY A 15 -53.55 12.38 -5.05
C GLY A 15 -53.13 11.24 -4.11
N PRO A 16 -53.90 10.15 -4.02
CA PRO A 16 -53.50 8.99 -3.22
C PRO A 16 -52.20 8.41 -3.76
N ALA A 17 -51.17 8.35 -2.91
CA ALA A 17 -49.84 7.89 -3.27
C ALA A 17 -49.89 6.47 -3.86
N LYS A 18 -49.27 6.29 -5.03
CA LYS A 18 -48.99 4.96 -5.56
C LYS A 18 -48.04 4.26 -4.58
N PRO A 19 -48.22 2.96 -4.29
CA PRO A 19 -47.44 2.25 -3.27
C PRO A 19 -45.95 2.08 -3.59
N ASP A 20 -45.49 2.48 -4.78
CA ASP A 20 -44.09 2.38 -5.23
C ASP A 20 -43.36 3.73 -5.34
N GLU A 21 -44.01 4.84 -4.97
CA GLU A 21 -43.40 6.17 -5.11
C GLU A 21 -42.51 6.46 -3.89
N ILE A 22 -41.23 6.14 -4.04
CA ILE A 22 -40.19 6.55 -3.09
C ILE A 22 -40.11 8.07 -3.12
N LEU A 23 -40.40 8.70 -1.98
CA LEU A 23 -40.38 10.16 -1.86
C LEU A 23 -38.95 10.64 -1.62
N VAL A 24 -38.56 11.74 -2.26
CA VAL A 24 -37.30 12.41 -1.97
C VAL A 24 -37.52 13.32 -0.77
N ASP A 25 -36.66 13.21 0.25
CA ASP A 25 -36.70 14.10 1.41
C ASP A 25 -36.44 15.55 0.96
N THR A 26 -37.20 16.50 1.48
CA THR A 26 -37.04 17.93 1.19
C THR A 26 -35.73 18.49 1.74
N ASP A 27 -35.15 17.84 2.75
CA ASP A 27 -33.87 18.22 3.36
C ASP A 27 -32.65 17.66 2.60
N LEU A 28 -32.88 16.91 1.51
CA LEU A 28 -31.81 16.32 0.71
C LEU A 28 -31.12 17.38 -0.16
N ASP A 29 -29.88 17.72 0.18
CA ASP A 29 -29.05 18.60 -0.64
C ASP A 29 -28.47 17.85 -1.86
N LEU A 30 -29.12 18.03 -3.01
CA LEU A 30 -28.68 17.45 -4.28
C LEU A 30 -27.35 18.03 -4.77
N LEU A 31 -26.96 19.24 -4.36
CA LEU A 31 -25.66 19.83 -4.73
C LEU A 31 -24.51 19.10 -4.02
N ASP A 32 -24.67 18.76 -2.75
CA ASP A 32 -23.68 17.98 -2.01
C ASP A 32 -23.49 16.58 -2.60
N ILE A 33 -24.58 15.94 -3.01
CA ILE A 33 -24.52 14.65 -3.72
C ILE A 33 -23.82 14.82 -5.08
N ALA A 34 -24.17 15.85 -5.85
CA ALA A 34 -23.55 16.12 -7.15
C ALA A 34 -22.03 16.30 -7.02
N ASN A 35 -21.58 17.06 -6.01
CA ASN A 35 -20.16 17.27 -5.72
C ASN A 35 -19.44 15.96 -5.36
N LYS A 36 -20.10 15.06 -4.61
CA LYS A 36 -19.56 13.74 -4.25
C LYS A 36 -19.55 12.75 -5.41
N THR A 37 -20.38 12.97 -6.41
CA THR A 37 -20.48 12.13 -7.62
C THR A 37 -19.80 12.74 -8.84
N ASP A 38 -18.88 13.69 -8.65
CA ASP A 38 -18.14 14.26 -9.77
C ASP A 38 -17.35 13.15 -10.51
N GLY A 39 -17.40 13.18 -11.84
CA GLY A 39 -16.81 12.14 -12.69
C GLY A 39 -17.61 10.84 -12.84
N TYR A 40 -18.80 10.72 -12.25
CA TYR A 40 -19.65 9.53 -12.42
C TYR A 40 -20.32 9.55 -13.79
N MET A 41 -20.40 8.38 -14.44
CA MET A 41 -21.15 8.24 -15.68
C MET A 41 -22.67 8.26 -15.40
N PRO A 42 -23.52 8.68 -16.37
CA PRO A 42 -24.97 8.68 -16.16
C PRO A 42 -25.55 7.32 -15.72
N GLY A 43 -24.98 6.22 -16.22
CA GLY A 43 -25.34 4.87 -15.79
C GLY A 43 -24.96 4.57 -14.34
N ASP A 44 -23.86 5.13 -13.84
CA ASP A 44 -23.45 4.98 -12.45
C ASP A 44 -24.37 5.77 -11.51
N LEU A 45 -24.82 6.97 -11.92
CA LEU A 45 -25.81 7.73 -11.14
C LEU A 45 -27.14 6.97 -11.00
N HIS A 46 -27.61 6.33 -12.08
CA HIS A 46 -28.80 5.48 -12.02
C HIS A 46 -28.61 4.30 -11.05
N LEU A 47 -27.44 3.66 -11.08
CA LEU A 47 -27.10 2.56 -10.18
C LEU A 47 -27.01 3.05 -8.72
N LEU A 48 -26.48 4.25 -8.49
CA LEU A 48 -26.38 4.87 -7.18
C LEU A 48 -27.77 5.14 -6.58
N VAL A 49 -28.69 5.72 -7.36
CA VAL A 49 -30.08 5.95 -6.92
C VAL A 49 -30.79 4.64 -6.61
N SER A 50 -30.59 3.60 -7.43
CA SER A 50 -31.13 2.25 -7.18
C SER A 50 -30.56 1.59 -5.92
N ARG A 51 -29.28 1.86 -5.59
CA ARG A 51 -28.71 1.44 -4.29
C ARG A 51 -29.27 2.24 -3.13
N ALA A 52 -29.37 3.56 -3.27
CA ALA A 52 -29.91 4.42 -2.22
C ALA A 52 -31.36 4.07 -1.89
N SER A 53 -32.18 3.71 -2.89
CA SER A 53 -33.53 3.20 -2.65
C SER A 53 -33.53 1.87 -1.90
N THR A 54 -32.62 0.95 -2.24
CA THR A 54 -32.49 -0.33 -1.53
C THR A 54 -32.08 -0.11 -0.07
N GLU A 55 -31.12 0.79 0.20
CA GLU A 55 -30.72 1.15 1.56
C GLU A 55 -31.85 1.81 2.35
N ALA A 56 -32.64 2.68 1.72
CA ALA A 56 -33.82 3.29 2.36
C ALA A 56 -34.87 2.22 2.76
N VAL A 57 -35.09 1.21 1.91
CA VAL A 57 -35.96 0.06 2.23
C VAL A 57 -35.40 -0.75 3.40
N ILE A 58 -34.08 -1.02 3.41
CA ILE A 58 -33.42 -1.76 4.50
C ILE A 58 -33.54 -0.99 5.83
N LEU A 59 -33.30 0.32 5.82
CA LEU A 59 -33.43 1.17 7.00
C LEU A 59 -34.87 1.15 7.53
N ALA A 60 -35.87 1.32 6.64
CA ALA A 60 -37.28 1.27 7.01
C ALA A 60 -37.68 -0.08 7.62
N ALA A 61 -37.13 -1.19 7.10
CA ALA A 61 -37.37 -2.54 7.64
C ALA A 61 -36.67 -2.80 8.99
N SER A 62 -35.56 -2.10 9.27
CA SER A 62 -34.79 -2.27 10.52
C SER A 62 -35.37 -1.49 11.71
N THR A 63 -36.13 -0.43 11.46
CA THR A 63 -36.79 0.37 12.50
C THR A 63 -38.07 -0.30 13.01
N PRO A 64 -38.24 -0.55 14.33
CA PRO A 64 -39.41 -1.23 14.90
C PRO A 64 -40.66 -0.32 15.02
N SER A 65 -40.85 0.62 14.09
CA SER A 65 -41.98 1.56 14.07
C SER A 65 -43.15 1.00 13.23
N PRO A 66 -44.42 1.21 13.62
CA PRO A 66 -45.56 0.63 12.91
C PRO A 66 -45.76 1.24 11.52
N THR A 67 -45.28 0.51 10.51
CA THR A 67 -45.89 0.26 9.19
C THR A 67 -47.00 1.21 8.69
N THR A 68 -46.68 2.45 8.29
CA THR A 68 -47.29 3.13 7.10
C THR A 68 -46.57 4.43 6.70
N SER A 69 -45.35 4.70 7.17
CA SER A 69 -44.61 5.87 6.69
C SER A 69 -44.12 5.63 5.26
N PRO A 70 -44.33 6.57 4.32
CA PRO A 70 -43.77 6.46 2.98
C PRO A 70 -42.24 6.36 3.07
N ILE A 71 -41.65 5.50 2.25
CA ILE A 71 -40.19 5.33 2.19
C ILE A 71 -39.62 6.62 1.61
N THR A 72 -38.83 7.31 2.41
CA THR A 72 -38.17 8.57 2.04
C THR A 72 -36.69 8.33 1.81
N LEU A 73 -36.17 8.87 0.70
CA LEU A 73 -34.74 8.92 0.42
C LEU A 73 -34.11 10.02 1.28
N THR A 74 -33.44 9.59 2.33
CA THR A 74 -32.72 10.47 3.27
C THR A 74 -31.24 10.56 2.89
N ALA A 75 -30.55 11.59 3.40
CA ALA A 75 -29.11 11.75 3.21
C ALA A 75 -28.29 10.55 3.70
N THR A 76 -28.76 9.85 4.73
CA THR A 76 -28.13 8.63 5.28
C THR A 76 -28.19 7.45 4.31
N SER A 77 -29.25 7.31 3.53
CA SER A 77 -29.37 6.29 2.49
C SER A 77 -28.37 6.52 1.36
N PHE A 78 -28.19 7.78 0.95
CA PHE A 78 -27.17 8.15 -0.05
C PHE A 78 -25.75 7.97 0.48
N ALA A 79 -25.47 8.35 1.74
CA ALA A 79 -24.16 8.14 2.35
C ALA A 79 -23.77 6.65 2.41
N SER A 80 -24.72 5.79 2.77
CA SER A 80 -24.52 4.34 2.83
C SER A 80 -24.34 3.73 1.44
N ALA A 81 -25.12 4.20 0.45
CA ALA A 81 -24.99 3.79 -0.94
C ALA A 81 -23.63 4.18 -1.53
N LEU A 82 -23.11 5.37 -1.21
CA LEU A 82 -21.81 5.87 -1.69
C LEU A 82 -20.62 5.12 -1.07
N ALA A 83 -20.69 4.71 0.20
CA ALA A 83 -19.57 4.12 0.93
C ALA A 83 -18.95 2.88 0.26
N ASN A 84 -19.73 2.11 -0.51
CA ASN A 84 -19.28 0.90 -1.21
C ASN A 84 -19.55 0.97 -2.73
N PHE A 85 -19.65 2.17 -3.29
CA PHE A 85 -19.91 2.36 -4.72
C PHE A 85 -18.63 2.66 -5.48
N THR A 86 -18.28 1.81 -6.43
CA THR A 86 -17.21 2.08 -7.39
C THR A 86 -17.82 2.39 -8.76
N PRO A 87 -17.61 3.60 -9.32
CA PRO A 87 -18.12 3.96 -10.64
C PRO A 87 -17.39 3.17 -11.73
N ALA A 88 -18.03 3.01 -12.89
CA ALA A 88 -17.50 2.24 -14.02
C ALA A 88 -16.11 2.70 -14.45
N SER A 89 -15.85 4.01 -14.42
CA SER A 89 -14.56 4.61 -14.75
C SER A 89 -13.42 4.17 -13.82
N LEU A 90 -13.73 3.88 -12.55
CA LEU A 90 -12.75 3.52 -11.54
C LEU A 90 -12.65 1.99 -11.34
N ARG A 91 -13.56 1.18 -11.89
CA ARG A 91 -13.54 -0.30 -11.73
C ARG A 91 -12.28 -0.97 -12.31
N THR A 92 -11.65 -0.37 -13.32
CA THR A 92 -10.41 -0.86 -13.92
C THR A 92 -9.16 -0.29 -13.21
N ILE A 93 -9.33 0.67 -12.31
CA ILE A 93 -8.25 1.36 -11.62
C ILE A 93 -8.23 0.86 -10.17
N THR A 94 -7.18 0.13 -9.79
CA THR A 94 -6.91 -0.16 -8.38
C THR A 94 -6.48 1.13 -7.70
N LEU A 95 -7.46 1.91 -7.23
CA LEU A 95 -7.20 3.10 -6.42
C LEU A 95 -6.60 2.64 -5.10
N HIS A 96 -5.31 2.87 -4.94
CA HIS A 96 -4.62 2.63 -3.68
C HIS A 96 -4.75 3.91 -2.85
N HIS A 97 -5.67 3.92 -1.88
CA HIS A 97 -5.61 4.94 -0.83
C HIS A 97 -4.33 4.71 -0.02
N SER A 98 -3.52 5.75 0.16
CA SER A 98 -2.33 5.65 0.99
C SER A 98 -2.74 5.35 2.43
N THR A 99 -2.19 4.29 3.02
CA THR A 99 -2.43 3.95 4.43
C THR A 99 -1.56 4.77 5.39
N GLN A 100 -0.66 5.61 4.86
CA GLN A 100 0.32 6.35 5.65
C GLN A 100 -0.15 7.76 5.97
N THR A 101 0.00 8.15 7.23
CA THR A 101 -0.28 9.49 7.75
C THR A 101 1.01 10.25 8.03
N PHE A 102 0.95 11.58 8.13
CA PHE A 102 2.14 12.39 8.45
C PHE A 102 2.81 12.06 9.78
N SER A 103 2.05 11.51 10.73
CA SER A 103 2.59 11.05 12.02
C SER A 103 3.65 9.95 11.86
N SER A 104 3.58 9.18 10.77
CA SER A 104 4.48 8.07 10.49
C SER A 104 5.80 8.46 9.82
N ILE A 105 5.97 9.75 9.46
CA ILE A 105 7.16 10.26 8.78
C ILE A 105 7.83 11.32 9.66
N GLY A 106 9.08 11.05 10.06
CA GLY A 106 9.92 12.01 10.76
C GLY A 106 10.79 12.84 9.80
N GLY A 107 11.06 14.09 10.16
CA GLY A 107 11.95 14.99 9.42
C GLY A 107 11.45 15.43 8.04
N LEU A 108 12.38 15.94 7.22
CA LEU A 108 12.15 16.48 5.87
C LEU A 108 11.12 17.61 5.83
N HIS A 109 11.10 18.45 6.86
CA HIS A 109 10.09 19.51 7.05
C HIS A 109 10.01 20.48 5.86
N ALA A 110 11.16 20.90 5.31
CA ALA A 110 11.20 21.80 4.16
C ALA A 110 10.62 21.15 2.89
N THR A 111 11.06 19.93 2.58
CA THR A 111 10.59 19.17 1.42
C THR A 111 9.10 18.87 1.50
N ARG A 112 8.62 18.50 2.70
CA ARG A 112 7.20 18.28 2.99
C ARG A 112 6.37 19.55 2.78
N ALA A 113 6.84 20.69 3.30
CA ALA A 113 6.14 21.96 3.14
C ALA A 113 5.99 22.36 1.67
N THR A 114 7.04 22.19 0.86
CA THR A 114 6.97 22.49 -0.58
C THR A 114 6.04 21.53 -1.34
N LEU A 115 6.01 20.24 -0.98
CA LEU A 115 5.07 19.29 -1.57
C LEU A 115 3.62 19.64 -1.23
N LEU A 116 3.35 19.98 0.03
CA LEU A 116 2.03 20.42 0.48
C LEU A 116 1.59 21.70 -0.23
N GLU A 117 2.44 22.72 -0.29
CA GLU A 117 2.16 23.96 -1.02
C GLU A 117 1.82 23.68 -2.50
N THR A 118 2.56 22.75 -3.15
CA THR A 118 2.34 22.47 -4.58
C THR A 118 1.06 21.67 -4.83
N LEU A 119 0.68 20.74 -3.95
CA LEU A 119 -0.47 19.85 -4.15
C LEU A 119 -1.77 20.38 -3.51
N GLN A 120 -1.67 20.98 -2.33
CA GLN A 120 -2.81 21.46 -1.57
C GLN A 120 -3.29 22.83 -2.04
N TYR A 121 -2.38 23.79 -2.30
CA TYR A 121 -2.80 25.17 -2.59
C TYR A 121 -3.63 25.32 -3.86
N PRO A 122 -3.33 24.65 -4.99
CA PRO A 122 -4.17 24.76 -6.18
C PRO A 122 -5.58 24.21 -5.94
N THR A 123 -5.69 23.20 -5.08
CA THR A 123 -6.97 22.56 -4.73
C THR A 123 -7.77 23.44 -3.77
N THR A 124 -7.14 23.96 -2.71
CA THR A 124 -7.80 24.81 -1.69
C THR A 124 -8.12 26.21 -2.21
N TYR A 125 -7.25 26.79 -3.04
CA TYR A 125 -7.35 28.16 -3.51
C TYR A 125 -7.60 28.25 -5.02
N ALA A 126 -8.37 27.31 -5.58
CA ALA A 126 -8.65 27.24 -7.02
C ALA A 126 -9.12 28.59 -7.65
N PRO A 127 -10.01 29.39 -7.03
CA PRO A 127 -10.43 30.67 -7.61
C PRO A 127 -9.29 31.69 -7.77
N LEU A 128 -8.32 31.69 -6.83
CA LEU A 128 -7.16 32.58 -6.90
C LEU A 128 -6.23 32.17 -8.05
N PHE A 129 -5.98 30.88 -8.21
CA PHE A 129 -5.13 30.37 -9.28
C PHE A 129 -5.75 30.52 -10.66
N LEU A 130 -7.08 30.41 -10.80
CA LEU A 130 -7.78 30.66 -12.06
C LEU A 130 -7.68 32.13 -12.53
N SER A 131 -7.65 33.07 -11.58
CA SER A 131 -7.50 34.50 -11.89
C SER A 131 -6.06 34.91 -12.20
N CYS A 132 -5.09 34.04 -11.91
CA CYS A 132 -3.68 34.33 -12.06
C CYS A 132 -3.14 33.75 -13.38
N PRO A 133 -2.34 34.48 -14.17
CA PRO A 133 -1.74 33.96 -15.41
C PRO A 133 -0.60 32.95 -15.16
N LEU A 134 -0.47 32.42 -13.94
CA LEU A 134 0.57 31.48 -13.56
C LEU A 134 0.22 30.09 -14.05
N ARG A 135 1.16 29.47 -14.78
CA ARG A 135 1.09 28.04 -15.06
C ARG A 135 1.31 27.26 -13.78
N LEU A 136 0.32 26.45 -13.40
CA LEU A 136 0.46 25.50 -12.28
C LEU A 136 1.58 24.50 -12.59
N ARG A 137 2.44 24.26 -11.59
CA ARG A 137 3.51 23.27 -11.69
C ARG A 137 2.88 21.89 -11.50
N SER A 138 2.87 21.09 -12.55
CA SER A 138 2.26 19.75 -12.53
C SER A 138 3.27 18.64 -12.22
N GLY A 139 4.58 18.89 -12.39
CA GLY A 139 5.61 17.87 -12.18
C GLY A 139 6.62 18.20 -11.09
N LEU A 140 6.85 17.22 -10.20
CA LEU A 140 7.77 17.26 -9.07
C LEU A 140 8.76 16.09 -9.16
N LEU A 141 10.04 16.36 -8.93
CA LEU A 141 11.09 15.33 -8.85
C LEU A 141 11.67 15.26 -7.44
N LEU A 142 11.46 14.14 -6.75
CA LEU A 142 12.11 13.79 -5.50
C LEU A 142 13.42 13.06 -5.81
N TYR A 143 14.55 13.64 -5.43
CA TYR A 143 15.86 13.01 -5.59
C TYR A 143 16.63 13.04 -4.27
N GLY A 144 17.54 12.10 -4.08
CA GLY A 144 18.37 12.05 -2.87
C GLY A 144 18.83 10.63 -2.57
N TYR A 145 19.49 10.46 -1.42
CA TYR A 145 20.08 9.19 -1.04
C TYR A 145 19.02 8.06 -0.93
N PRO A 146 19.40 6.81 -1.21
CA PRO A 146 18.54 5.67 -0.95
C PRO A 146 18.21 5.59 0.55
N GLY A 147 17.04 5.05 0.90
CA GLY A 147 16.64 4.88 2.30
C GLY A 147 16.15 6.15 3.02
N CYS A 148 16.08 7.31 2.37
CA CYS A 148 15.56 8.56 2.97
C CYS A 148 14.03 8.72 2.88
N GLY A 149 13.28 7.65 2.58
CA GLY A 149 11.82 7.66 2.65
C GLY A 149 11.09 8.44 1.55
N LYS A 150 11.71 8.65 0.37
CA LYS A 150 11.09 9.35 -0.77
C LYS A 150 9.70 8.80 -1.15
N THR A 151 9.61 7.47 -1.27
CA THR A 151 8.36 6.74 -1.56
C THR A 151 7.32 6.92 -0.45
N LEU A 152 7.75 6.88 0.81
CA LEU A 152 6.87 7.08 1.97
C LEU A 152 6.33 8.51 2.00
N LEU A 153 7.19 9.50 1.75
CA LEU A 153 6.82 10.91 1.72
C LEU A 153 5.75 11.20 0.66
N ALA A 154 5.93 10.70 -0.57
CA ALA A 154 4.96 10.88 -1.64
C ALA A 154 3.60 10.25 -1.29
N SER A 155 3.61 9.04 -0.73
CA SER A 155 2.39 8.34 -0.34
C SER A 155 1.63 9.08 0.76
N ALA A 156 2.32 9.54 1.82
CA ALA A 156 1.66 10.26 2.90
C ALA A 156 1.11 11.62 2.47
N VAL A 157 1.86 12.38 1.65
CA VAL A 157 1.36 13.68 1.15
C VAL A 157 0.10 13.49 0.28
N ALA A 158 0.07 12.45 -0.56
CA ALA A 158 -1.11 12.19 -1.39
C ALA A 158 -2.35 11.87 -0.54
N GLY A 159 -2.21 11.08 0.52
CA GLY A 159 -3.30 10.76 1.45
C GLY A 159 -3.84 11.96 2.20
N GLU A 160 -2.96 12.81 2.69
CA GLU A 160 -3.32 13.99 3.48
C GLU A 160 -3.98 15.07 2.62
N CYS A 161 -3.63 15.14 1.34
CA CYS A 161 -4.32 15.97 0.36
C CYS A 161 -5.65 15.36 -0.14
N GLY A 162 -5.96 14.11 0.23
CA GLY A 162 -7.17 13.41 -0.25
C GLY A 162 -7.16 13.14 -1.77
N LEU A 163 -5.97 13.02 -2.37
CA LEU A 163 -5.80 12.81 -3.81
C LEU A 163 -5.72 11.32 -4.14
N ASN A 164 -6.24 10.93 -5.30
CA ASN A 164 -6.08 9.55 -5.78
C ASN A 164 -4.60 9.25 -6.04
N PHE A 165 -4.05 8.22 -5.40
CA PHE A 165 -2.63 7.88 -5.51
C PHE A 165 -2.40 6.66 -6.41
N ILE A 166 -1.70 6.87 -7.53
CA ILE A 166 -1.31 5.82 -8.47
C ILE A 166 0.20 5.67 -8.41
N SER A 167 0.68 4.62 -7.76
CA SER A 167 2.11 4.30 -7.69
C SER A 167 2.48 3.31 -8.79
N VAL A 168 3.57 3.60 -9.50
CA VAL A 168 4.16 2.71 -10.51
C VAL A 168 5.64 2.62 -10.25
N LYS A 169 6.19 1.41 -10.18
CA LYS A 169 7.64 1.25 -10.11
C LYS A 169 8.21 1.25 -11.52
N GLY A 170 9.34 1.91 -11.71
CA GLY A 170 9.97 2.04 -13.02
C GLY A 170 10.14 0.69 -13.76
N PRO A 171 10.66 -0.37 -13.12
CA PRO A 171 10.81 -1.67 -13.76
C PRO A 171 9.50 -2.33 -14.20
N GLU A 172 8.36 -1.98 -13.59
CA GLU A 172 7.04 -2.56 -13.94
C GLU A 172 6.54 -2.07 -15.31
N ILE A 173 7.05 -0.93 -15.79
CA ILE A 173 6.68 -0.35 -17.10
C ILE A 173 7.47 -1.02 -18.24
N LEU A 174 8.66 -1.54 -17.95
CA LEU A 174 9.58 -2.07 -18.95
C LEU A 174 9.25 -3.52 -19.31
N ASN A 175 8.54 -3.68 -20.43
CA ASN A 175 8.31 -4.99 -21.05
C ASN A 175 9.29 -5.24 -22.20
N LYS A 176 9.72 -6.50 -22.36
CA LYS A 176 10.57 -6.94 -23.49
C LYS A 176 9.83 -6.92 -24.83
N TYR A 177 8.50 -6.91 -24.80
CA TYR A 177 7.66 -6.87 -25.99
C TYR A 177 7.65 -5.47 -26.60
N ILE A 178 8.01 -5.38 -27.88
CA ILE A 178 8.08 -4.13 -28.63
C ILE A 178 6.70 -3.44 -28.60
N GLY A 179 6.67 -2.16 -28.22
CA GLY A 179 5.46 -1.33 -28.16
C GLY A 179 4.57 -1.57 -26.92
N ALA A 180 4.77 -2.64 -26.16
CA ALA A 180 3.98 -2.90 -24.95
C ALA A 180 4.27 -1.86 -23.85
N SER A 181 5.54 -1.47 -23.68
CA SER A 181 5.96 -0.47 -22.69
C SER A 181 5.40 0.93 -23.01
N GLU A 182 5.39 1.34 -24.28
CA GLU A 182 4.81 2.62 -24.71
C GLU A 182 3.31 2.67 -24.47
N LYS A 183 2.61 1.58 -24.80
CA LYS A 183 1.18 1.45 -24.52
C LYS A 183 0.91 1.51 -23.01
N SER A 184 1.72 0.84 -22.21
CA SER A 184 1.58 0.86 -20.74
C SER A 184 1.71 2.27 -20.17
N VAL A 185 2.65 3.08 -20.66
CA VAL A 185 2.77 4.50 -20.27
C VAL A 185 1.51 5.27 -20.65
N ARG A 186 1.01 5.10 -21.88
CA ARG A 186 -0.23 5.77 -22.30
C ARG A 186 -1.41 5.38 -21.42
N ASP A 187 -1.63 4.08 -21.23
CA ASP A 187 -2.70 3.54 -20.39
C ASP A 187 -2.58 4.01 -18.92
N LEU A 188 -1.37 4.32 -18.42
CA LEU A 188 -1.16 4.90 -17.08
C LEU A 188 -1.63 6.34 -16.99
N PHE A 189 -1.28 7.17 -17.98
CA PHE A 189 -1.71 8.57 -18.02
C PHE A 189 -3.23 8.69 -18.26
N ASP A 190 -3.79 7.84 -19.13
CA ASP A 190 -5.24 7.79 -19.38
C ASP A 190 -5.99 7.40 -18.09
N ARG A 191 -5.47 6.42 -17.33
CA ARG A 191 -6.00 6.06 -16.02
C ARG A 191 -5.90 7.20 -15.01
N ALA A 192 -4.77 7.90 -14.96
CA ALA A 192 -4.61 9.05 -14.07
C ALA A 192 -5.57 10.19 -14.41
N GLN A 193 -5.81 10.44 -15.71
CA GLN A 193 -6.74 11.45 -16.19
C GLN A 193 -8.20 11.09 -15.88
N ALA A 194 -8.56 9.81 -15.95
CA ALA A 194 -9.88 9.32 -15.55
C ALA A 194 -10.11 9.40 -14.02
N ALA A 195 -9.04 9.39 -13.22
CA ALA A 195 -9.09 9.43 -11.76
C ALA A 195 -8.85 10.83 -11.16
N ARG A 196 -9.06 11.91 -11.93
CA ARG A 196 -8.87 13.29 -11.43
C ARG A 196 -9.75 13.58 -10.20
N PRO A 197 -9.24 14.27 -9.17
CA PRO A 197 -7.86 14.74 -8.99
C PRO A 197 -6.91 13.61 -8.52
N ALA A 198 -5.79 13.40 -9.22
CA ALA A 198 -4.87 12.27 -8.98
C ALA A 198 -3.39 12.69 -8.94
N VAL A 199 -2.62 11.91 -8.19
CA VAL A 199 -1.15 11.92 -8.14
C VAL A 199 -0.63 10.64 -8.80
N LEU A 200 0.10 10.80 -9.90
CA LEU A 200 0.85 9.74 -10.56
C LEU A 200 2.28 9.74 -10.03
N PHE A 201 2.61 8.73 -9.22
CA PHE A 201 3.90 8.55 -8.60
C PHE A 201 4.74 7.50 -9.34
N PHE A 202 5.89 7.91 -9.86
CA PHE A 202 6.88 7.02 -10.45
C PHE A 202 8.02 6.78 -9.47
N ASP A 203 8.16 5.56 -8.96
CA ASP A 203 9.34 5.15 -8.18
C ASP A 203 10.43 4.61 -9.10
N GLU A 204 11.69 4.71 -8.67
CA GLU A 204 12.87 4.29 -9.48
C GLU A 204 12.83 4.87 -10.90
N PHE A 205 12.54 6.17 -11.01
CA PHE A 205 12.33 6.85 -12.29
C PHE A 205 13.55 6.76 -13.24
N ASP A 206 14.75 6.59 -12.67
CA ASP A 206 15.98 6.35 -13.42
C ASP A 206 15.97 5.05 -14.24
N SER A 207 15.14 4.07 -13.89
CA SER A 207 15.03 2.83 -14.68
C SER A 207 14.26 3.04 -15.98
N ILE A 208 13.24 3.92 -15.99
CA ILE A 208 12.37 4.15 -17.17
C ILE A 208 12.89 5.24 -18.09
N ALA A 209 13.65 6.18 -17.54
CA ALA A 209 14.16 7.33 -18.26
C ALA A 209 15.68 7.50 -18.15
N PRO A 210 16.48 6.48 -18.51
CA PRO A 210 17.92 6.63 -18.57
C PRO A 210 18.30 7.65 -19.65
N ARG A 211 19.52 8.20 -19.56
CA ARG A 211 20.08 9.03 -20.64
C ARG A 211 20.06 8.27 -21.96
N ARG A 212 19.64 8.99 -23.01
CA ARG A 212 19.56 8.47 -24.38
C ARG A 212 20.89 7.84 -24.80
N GLY A 213 20.82 6.68 -25.44
CA GLY A 213 21.98 5.93 -25.91
C GLY A 213 22.67 5.04 -24.89
N HIS A 214 22.13 4.90 -23.67
CA HIS A 214 22.61 3.93 -22.69
C HIS A 214 22.17 2.48 -23.01
N ASP A 215 21.07 2.31 -23.75
CA ASP A 215 20.57 0.98 -24.18
C ASP A 215 20.74 0.74 -25.68
N SER A 216 21.20 -0.45 -26.03
CA SER A 216 21.40 -0.88 -27.43
C SER A 216 20.11 -1.24 -28.18
N THR A 217 18.99 -1.43 -27.47
CA THR A 217 17.73 -1.92 -28.07
C THR A 217 16.79 -0.78 -28.51
N GLY A 218 17.05 0.46 -28.11
CA GLY A 218 16.21 1.63 -28.40
C GLY A 218 14.77 1.53 -27.89
N VAL A 219 14.47 0.59 -26.99
CA VAL A 219 13.12 0.45 -26.39
C VAL A 219 12.91 1.55 -25.34
N THR A 220 13.91 1.79 -24.48
CA THR A 220 13.87 2.83 -23.45
C THR A 220 13.79 4.23 -24.05
N ASP A 221 14.53 4.51 -25.13
CA ASP A 221 14.43 5.80 -25.84
C ASP A 221 13.01 6.09 -26.35
N ARG A 222 12.29 5.06 -26.83
CA ARG A 222 10.91 5.20 -27.28
C ARG A 222 9.95 5.44 -26.12
N VAL A 223 10.14 4.75 -24.99
CA VAL A 223 9.38 4.98 -23.75
C VAL A 223 9.61 6.40 -23.23
N VAL A 224 10.84 6.90 -23.23
CA VAL A 224 11.16 8.29 -22.85
C VAL A 224 10.45 9.29 -23.77
N ASN A 225 10.49 9.08 -25.09
CA ASN A 225 9.77 9.95 -26.02
C ASN A 225 8.24 9.91 -25.80
N MET A 226 7.68 8.75 -25.45
CA MET A 226 6.27 8.64 -25.08
C MET A 226 5.97 9.44 -23.80
N LEU A 227 6.80 9.29 -22.78
CA LEU A 227 6.67 10.03 -21.52
C LEU A 227 6.71 11.55 -21.76
N LEU A 228 7.67 12.02 -22.57
CA LEU A 228 7.77 13.43 -22.97
C LEU A 228 6.50 13.90 -23.68
N THR A 229 5.96 13.10 -24.60
CA THR A 229 4.72 13.41 -25.31
C THR A 229 3.52 13.49 -24.36
N MET A 230 3.41 12.57 -23.39
CA MET A 230 2.32 12.59 -22.41
C MET A 230 2.43 13.76 -21.44
N MET A 231 3.65 14.20 -21.11
CA MET A 231 3.87 15.38 -20.24
C MET A 231 3.66 16.71 -20.97
N ASP A 232 4.00 16.79 -22.26
CA ASP A 232 3.86 17.98 -23.11
C ASP A 232 2.46 18.13 -23.75
N GLY A 233 1.61 17.10 -23.64
CA GLY A 233 0.30 17.02 -24.30
C GLY A 233 -0.51 18.32 -24.19
N ALA A 234 -1.10 18.74 -25.32
CA ALA A 234 -1.79 20.02 -25.49
C ALA A 234 -3.00 20.21 -24.56
N GLU A 235 -3.60 19.12 -24.10
CA GLU A 235 -4.51 19.12 -22.96
C GLU A 235 -3.66 18.92 -21.70
N GLY A 236 -3.13 20.02 -21.16
CA GLY A 236 -2.32 19.98 -19.95
C GLY A 236 -3.01 19.12 -18.90
N LEU A 237 -2.20 18.35 -18.15
CA LEU A 237 -2.54 17.46 -17.02
C LEU A 237 -3.38 18.17 -15.93
N ALA A 238 -4.53 18.72 -16.30
CA ALA A 238 -5.38 19.49 -15.42
C ALA A 238 -5.85 18.51 -14.34
N GLY A 239 -5.57 18.81 -13.08
CA GLY A 239 -5.89 17.91 -11.97
C GLY A 239 -5.10 16.60 -11.91
N VAL A 240 -4.04 16.42 -12.71
CA VAL A 240 -3.11 15.27 -12.57
C VAL A 240 -1.72 15.79 -12.23
N TYR A 241 -1.20 15.37 -11.08
CA TYR A 241 0.14 15.73 -10.62
C TYR A 241 1.09 14.56 -10.86
N VAL A 242 2.26 14.83 -11.43
CA VAL A 242 3.30 13.82 -11.68
C VAL A 242 4.39 13.99 -10.63
N LEU A 243 4.58 12.99 -9.79
CA LEU A 243 5.70 12.91 -8.85
C LEU A 243 6.64 11.80 -9.32
N ALA A 244 7.92 12.13 -9.53
CA ALA A 244 8.95 11.15 -9.83
C ALA A 244 9.92 11.04 -8.65
N ALA A 245 10.33 9.84 -8.27
CA ALA A 245 11.38 9.59 -7.29
C ALA A 245 12.57 8.89 -7.93
N THR A 246 13.77 9.35 -7.62
CA THR A 246 15.02 8.70 -8.03
C THR A 246 16.06 8.76 -6.93
N SER A 247 16.98 7.79 -6.92
CA SER A 247 18.20 7.88 -6.12
C SER A 247 19.41 8.34 -6.95
N ARG A 248 19.25 8.40 -8.28
CA ARG A 248 20.31 8.67 -9.26
C ARG A 248 19.88 9.74 -10.27
N PRO A 249 19.84 11.02 -9.86
CA PRO A 249 19.45 12.11 -10.76
C PRO A 249 20.43 12.29 -11.94
N ASP A 250 21.65 11.78 -11.83
CA ASP A 250 22.67 11.78 -12.90
C ASP A 250 22.23 11.01 -14.14
N LEU A 251 21.46 9.93 -13.95
CA LEU A 251 21.02 9.02 -15.00
C LEU A 251 19.79 9.47 -15.76
N ILE A 252 19.06 10.48 -15.28
CA ILE A 252 17.81 10.93 -15.91
C ILE A 252 18.10 11.72 -17.20
N ASP A 253 17.27 11.53 -18.24
CA ASP A 253 17.29 12.37 -19.45
C ASP A 253 17.04 13.86 -19.09
N PRO A 254 17.99 14.77 -19.37
CA PRO A 254 17.83 16.21 -19.13
C PRO A 254 16.61 16.83 -19.83
N ALA A 255 16.06 16.19 -20.87
CA ALA A 255 14.82 16.62 -21.48
C ALA A 255 13.67 16.67 -20.45
N LEU A 256 13.58 15.71 -19.54
CA LEU A 256 12.49 15.61 -18.56
C LEU A 256 12.56 16.70 -17.48
N LEU A 257 13.74 17.27 -17.24
CA LEU A 257 13.99 18.32 -16.25
C LEU A 257 13.67 19.73 -16.77
N ARG A 258 13.20 19.86 -18.01
CA ARG A 258 12.85 21.16 -18.59
C ARG A 258 11.52 21.68 -18.01
N PRO A 259 11.36 23.00 -17.87
CA PRO A 259 10.09 23.60 -17.47
C PRO A 259 8.94 23.16 -18.39
N GLY A 260 7.78 22.90 -17.79
CA GLY A 260 6.60 22.27 -18.38
C GLY A 260 6.51 20.76 -18.13
N ARG A 261 7.54 20.13 -17.56
CA ARG A 261 7.64 18.69 -17.28
C ARG A 261 7.90 18.47 -15.79
N LEU A 262 9.12 18.08 -15.38
CA LEU A 262 9.53 18.03 -13.98
C LEU A 262 10.06 19.40 -13.54
N ASP A 263 9.13 20.31 -13.24
CA ASP A 263 9.40 21.73 -13.01
C ASP A 263 10.22 22.02 -11.74
N LYS A 264 9.99 21.22 -10.70
CA LYS A 264 10.57 21.45 -9.38
C LYS A 264 11.24 20.18 -8.89
N SER A 265 12.54 20.27 -8.65
CA SER A 265 13.31 19.22 -8.01
C SER A 265 13.44 19.50 -6.50
N LEU A 266 13.18 18.47 -5.70
CA LEU A 266 13.25 18.52 -4.25
C LEU A 266 14.25 17.47 -3.77
N MET A 267 15.23 17.93 -3.00
CA MET A 267 16.28 17.09 -2.45
C MET A 267 15.82 16.47 -1.13
N CYS A 268 15.96 15.16 -1.02
CA CYS A 268 15.80 14.40 0.21
C CYS A 268 17.20 14.06 0.72
N ASP A 269 17.76 14.97 1.50
CA ASP A 269 19.09 14.83 2.08
C ASP A 269 19.13 13.85 3.25
N MET A 270 20.35 13.48 3.64
CA MET A 270 20.60 12.71 4.85
C MET A 270 20.07 13.46 6.10
N PRO A 271 19.41 12.76 7.03
CA PRO A 271 18.75 13.41 8.16
C PRO A 271 19.76 14.02 9.15
N GLY A 272 19.54 15.28 9.52
CA GLY A 272 20.27 15.94 10.61
C GLY A 272 19.88 15.40 11.98
N VAL A 273 20.59 15.79 13.05
CA VAL A 273 20.34 15.28 14.42
C VAL A 273 18.86 15.41 14.83
N ARG A 274 18.24 16.57 14.55
CA ARG A 274 16.82 16.81 14.86
C ARG A 274 15.89 15.91 14.05
N ASP A 275 16.15 15.77 12.75
CA ASP A 275 15.36 14.88 11.88
C ASP A 275 15.48 13.42 12.32
N ARG A 276 16.66 12.98 12.77
CA ARG A 276 16.87 11.62 13.29
C ARG A 276 16.05 11.34 14.54
N VAL A 277 15.98 12.31 15.47
CA VAL A 277 15.09 12.20 16.65
C VAL A 277 13.63 12.07 16.21
N ASP A 278 13.19 12.88 15.25
CA ASP A 278 11.82 12.82 14.73
C ASP A 278 11.52 11.48 14.04
N ILE A 279 12.48 10.94 13.27
CA ILE A 279 12.37 9.63 12.62
C ILE A 279 12.26 8.52 13.66
N LEU A 280 13.14 8.52 14.67
CA LEU A 280 13.11 7.52 15.74
C LEU A 280 11.80 7.57 16.52
N ARG A 281 11.25 8.77 16.78
CA ARG A 281 9.92 8.93 17.39
C ARG A 281 8.81 8.36 16.50
N ALA A 282 8.81 8.68 15.21
CA ALA A 282 7.81 8.17 14.27
C ALA A 282 7.84 6.63 14.16
N VAL A 283 9.04 6.04 14.13
CA VAL A 283 9.22 4.57 14.13
C VAL A 283 8.78 3.96 15.46
N SER A 284 9.08 4.62 16.59
CA SER A 284 8.67 4.16 17.91
C SER A 284 7.15 4.12 18.08
N GLY A 285 6.37 4.94 17.37
CA GLY A 285 4.91 4.87 17.42
C GLY A 285 4.31 3.54 16.91
N LYS A 286 5.10 2.72 16.19
CA LYS A 286 4.70 1.39 15.71
C LYS A 286 5.20 0.25 16.60
N LEU A 287 6.04 0.55 17.59
CA LEU A 287 6.70 -0.42 18.46
C LEU A 287 6.34 -0.12 19.92
N GLU A 288 6.21 -1.16 20.73
CA GLU A 288 6.06 -0.99 22.18
C GLU A 288 7.40 -0.55 22.77
N VAL A 289 7.52 0.72 23.14
CA VAL A 289 8.73 1.32 23.71
C VAL A 289 8.41 1.92 25.08
N GLU A 290 9.31 1.71 26.05
CA GLU A 290 9.16 2.26 27.39
C GLU A 290 9.16 3.80 27.37
N ALA A 291 8.27 4.42 28.16
CA ALA A 291 8.15 5.87 28.26
C ALA A 291 9.46 6.56 28.70
N GLY A 292 10.33 5.86 29.45
CA GLY A 292 11.66 6.36 29.84
C GLY A 292 12.63 6.55 28.68
N VAL A 293 12.49 5.80 27.59
CA VAL A 293 13.30 5.90 26.36
C VAL A 293 12.81 7.05 25.47
N LEU A 294 11.49 7.32 25.50
CA LEU A 294 10.86 8.43 24.80
C LEU A 294 11.11 9.78 25.48
N GLY A 295 11.30 9.77 26.82
CA GLY A 295 11.57 10.93 27.64
C GLY A 295 13.04 11.39 27.63
N GLY A 296 13.29 12.67 27.86
CA GLY A 296 14.62 13.30 27.79
C GLY A 296 15.56 13.09 28.99
N GLY A 297 15.21 12.23 29.95
CA GLY A 297 15.84 12.21 31.27
C GLY A 297 16.73 11.00 31.61
N GLY A 298 16.78 9.97 30.75
CA GLY A 298 17.45 8.69 31.02
C GLY A 298 18.63 8.38 30.09
N ARG A 299 19.42 7.34 30.43
CA ARG A 299 20.38 6.71 29.49
C ARG A 299 19.63 6.01 28.36
N GLY A 300 20.13 6.09 27.13
CA GLY A 300 19.48 5.45 25.98
C GLY A 300 18.28 6.22 25.42
N THR A 301 18.18 7.52 25.73
CA THR A 301 17.16 8.40 25.13
C THR A 301 17.32 8.47 23.62
N LEU A 302 16.23 8.65 22.86
CA LEU A 302 16.27 8.83 21.40
C LEU A 302 17.25 9.91 20.92
N GLY A 303 17.50 10.95 21.72
CA GLY A 303 18.51 11.98 21.44
C GLY A 303 19.93 11.45 21.44
N GLU A 304 20.30 10.61 22.41
CA GLU A 304 21.63 9.99 22.48
C GLU A 304 21.85 9.02 21.30
N VAL A 305 20.81 8.26 20.94
CA VAL A 305 20.84 7.39 19.76
C VAL A 305 21.03 8.24 18.50
N ALA A 306 20.28 9.33 18.33
CA ALA A 306 20.40 10.21 17.19
C ALA A 306 21.80 10.86 17.06
N GLU A 307 22.47 11.19 18.17
CA GLU A 307 23.85 11.67 18.15
C GLU A 307 24.85 10.59 17.69
N ARG A 308 24.63 9.34 18.10
CA ARG A 308 25.51 8.21 17.77
C ARG A 308 25.30 7.64 16.36
N THR A 309 24.16 7.91 15.74
CA THR A 309 23.81 7.42 14.38
C THR A 309 24.06 8.48 13.31
N GLU A 310 25.21 9.14 13.33
CA GLU A 310 25.58 10.07 12.26
C GLU A 310 25.80 9.31 10.94
N GLY A 311 25.28 9.87 9.84
CA GLY A 311 25.36 9.23 8.51
C GLY A 311 24.37 8.09 8.27
N PHE A 312 23.44 7.84 9.19
CA PHE A 312 22.41 6.81 9.01
C PHE A 312 21.23 7.38 8.19
N SER A 313 20.74 6.60 7.23
CA SER A 313 19.52 6.93 6.49
C SER A 313 18.27 6.65 7.33
N GLY A 314 17.09 7.11 6.88
CA GLY A 314 15.83 6.80 7.54
C GLY A 314 15.57 5.29 7.67
N ALA A 315 15.92 4.53 6.64
CA ALA A 315 15.84 3.07 6.65
C ALA A 315 16.82 2.43 7.64
N ASP A 316 18.04 2.97 7.78
CA ASP A 316 19.02 2.46 8.74
C ASP A 316 18.57 2.72 10.19
N LEU A 317 17.99 3.89 10.47
CA LEU A 317 17.41 4.20 11.78
C LEU A 317 16.24 3.27 12.13
N GLN A 318 15.41 2.95 11.16
CA GLN A 318 14.35 1.95 11.32
C GLN A 318 14.93 0.56 11.62
N ALA A 319 16.02 0.17 10.93
CA ALA A 319 16.71 -1.09 11.19
C ALA A 319 17.32 -1.14 12.59
N VAL A 320 17.90 -0.04 13.09
CA VAL A 320 18.42 0.05 14.47
C VAL A 320 17.30 -0.24 15.48
N MET A 321 16.13 0.38 15.32
CA MET A 321 14.99 0.16 16.21
C MET A 321 14.46 -1.28 16.13
N TYR A 322 14.40 -1.87 14.95
CA TYR A 322 13.97 -3.26 14.78
C TYR A 322 14.96 -4.26 15.37
N ASN A 323 16.27 -4.04 15.21
CA ASN A 323 17.29 -4.88 15.81
C ASN A 323 17.25 -4.80 17.34
N ALA A 324 17.06 -3.60 17.90
CA ALA A 324 16.88 -3.43 19.34
C ALA A 324 15.65 -4.18 19.87
N HIS A 325 14.55 -4.16 19.12
CA HIS A 325 13.33 -4.89 19.48
C HIS A 325 13.51 -6.42 19.39
N LEU A 326 14.21 -6.91 18.36
CA LEU A 326 14.54 -8.32 18.23
C LEU A 326 15.43 -8.81 19.38
N GLU A 327 16.41 -8.01 19.80
CA GLU A 327 17.27 -8.34 20.93
C GLU A 327 16.47 -8.42 22.24
N ALA A 328 15.52 -7.50 22.45
CA ALA A 328 14.61 -7.56 23.59
C ALA A 328 13.74 -8.83 23.59
N ILE A 329 13.31 -9.30 22.40
CA ILE A 329 12.58 -10.57 22.27
C ILE A 329 13.50 -11.76 22.60
N HIS A 330 14.75 -11.75 22.11
CA HIS A 330 15.72 -12.81 22.39
C HIS A 330 16.04 -12.91 23.89
N ASP A 331 16.16 -11.78 24.60
CA ASP A 331 16.37 -11.76 26.05
C ASP A 331 15.22 -12.42 26.81
N VAL A 332 13.98 -12.17 26.40
CA VAL A 332 12.79 -12.79 27.02
C VAL A 332 12.74 -14.29 26.74
N LEU A 333 13.03 -14.72 25.50
CA LEU A 333 13.03 -16.13 25.12
C LEU A 333 14.20 -16.91 25.75
N GLY A 334 15.38 -16.30 25.83
CA GLY A 334 16.57 -16.87 26.48
C GLY A 334 16.34 -17.09 27.98
N ARG A 335 15.71 -16.12 28.65
CA ARG A 335 15.30 -16.26 30.06
C ARG A 335 14.19 -17.32 30.26
N GLY A 336 13.36 -17.57 29.25
CA GLY A 336 12.35 -18.63 29.25
C GLY A 336 12.93 -20.04 29.11
N GLY A 337 14.17 -20.19 28.64
CA GLY A 337 14.87 -21.48 28.49
C GLY A 337 15.53 -22.00 29.78
N GLU A 338 15.81 -21.13 30.74
CA GLU A 338 16.50 -21.47 32.02
C GLU A 338 15.53 -21.64 33.21
N GLY A 339 14.23 -21.78 32.93
CA GLY A 339 13.17 -21.90 33.96
C GLY A 339 12.70 -23.33 34.26
N GLY A 340 13.48 -24.36 33.90
CA GLY A 340 12.96 -25.75 33.82
C GLY A 340 13.88 -26.86 34.32
N GLU A 341 14.73 -26.64 35.33
CA GLU A 341 15.32 -27.77 36.08
C GLU A 341 15.71 -27.37 37.51
N ALA A 342 14.72 -27.38 38.41
CA ALA A 342 14.96 -27.52 39.83
C ALA A 342 15.26 -29.01 40.14
N GLY A 343 16.50 -29.42 39.91
CA GLY A 343 17.03 -30.75 40.23
C GLY A 343 18.13 -30.65 41.29
N THR A 344 17.81 -31.07 42.49
CA THR A 344 18.66 -31.19 43.69
C THR A 344 20.10 -31.68 43.45
N GLY A 345 21.11 -30.97 43.96
CA GLY A 345 22.50 -31.43 43.89
C GLY A 345 23.57 -30.59 44.58
N LYS A 346 23.51 -30.46 45.91
CA LYS A 346 24.63 -30.37 46.87
C LYS A 346 25.82 -29.42 46.56
N ARG A 347 25.89 -28.34 47.36
CA ARG A 347 27.10 -27.54 47.62
C ARG A 347 28.32 -28.43 47.93
N GLY A 348 29.41 -28.20 47.23
CA GLY A 348 30.77 -28.65 47.56
C GLY A 348 31.77 -27.65 46.96
N GLY A 349 32.56 -26.99 47.80
CA GLY A 349 33.40 -25.85 47.43
C GLY A 349 34.69 -26.20 46.67
N GLY A 350 35.35 -25.18 46.12
CA GLY A 350 36.69 -25.32 45.56
C GLY A 350 37.13 -24.21 44.62
N LYS A 351 37.80 -23.20 45.20
CA LYS A 351 38.91 -22.38 44.67
C LYS A 351 39.26 -22.35 43.16
N SER A 352 39.41 -21.10 42.69
CA SER A 352 40.49 -20.54 41.85
C SER A 352 40.81 -21.14 40.46
N GLY A 353 40.86 -20.27 39.46
CA GLY A 353 41.64 -20.50 38.24
C GLY A 353 41.24 -19.55 37.12
N GLY A 354 42.05 -18.51 36.88
CA GLY A 354 41.88 -17.63 35.72
C GLY A 354 42.13 -18.37 34.40
N GLY A 355 41.40 -17.96 33.37
CA GLY A 355 41.61 -18.41 31.99
C GLY A 355 40.80 -17.52 31.06
N LYS A 356 41.49 -16.67 30.30
CA LYS A 356 40.93 -15.92 29.17
C LYS A 356 40.27 -16.91 28.20
N GLY A 357 38.95 -16.84 28.07
CA GLY A 357 38.22 -17.41 26.94
C GLY A 357 38.07 -16.33 25.88
N GLU A 358 38.92 -16.39 24.86
CA GLU A 358 38.79 -15.66 23.61
C GLU A 358 37.46 -16.09 22.96
N GLN A 359 36.50 -15.17 22.84
CA GLN A 359 35.27 -15.43 22.09
C GLN A 359 35.63 -15.40 20.60
N ASP A 360 35.64 -16.58 19.98
CA ASP A 360 35.91 -16.75 18.56
C ASP A 360 34.70 -16.26 17.75
N PHE A 361 34.76 -15.01 17.29
CA PHE A 361 33.78 -14.45 16.36
C PHE A 361 34.11 -14.92 14.94
N THR A 362 33.45 -15.98 14.49
CA THR A 362 33.50 -16.38 13.09
C THR A 362 32.73 -15.37 12.23
N TYR A 363 33.46 -14.40 11.68
CA TYR A 363 32.96 -13.52 10.62
C TYR A 363 32.68 -14.33 9.35
N PHE A 364 31.42 -14.43 8.95
CA PHE A 364 31.05 -15.00 7.66
C PHE A 364 31.19 -13.93 6.58
N ARG A 365 32.33 -13.90 5.88
CA ARG A 365 32.54 -13.02 4.72
C ARG A 365 31.94 -13.68 3.48
N LEU A 366 30.80 -13.16 3.03
CA LEU A 366 30.14 -13.59 1.82
C LEU A 366 30.86 -13.00 0.60
N GLY A 367 31.63 -13.83 -0.10
CA GLY A 367 32.06 -13.60 -1.48
C GLY A 367 33.36 -12.82 -1.64
N GLU A 368 34.45 -13.53 -1.96
CA GLU A 368 35.47 -12.99 -2.85
C GLU A 368 36.10 -14.14 -3.66
N VAL A 369 36.05 -13.98 -4.98
CA VAL A 369 36.64 -14.86 -5.98
C VAL A 369 38.06 -14.39 -6.23
N GLY A 370 39.02 -15.30 -6.10
CA GLY A 370 40.35 -15.19 -6.69
C GLY A 370 41.44 -14.62 -5.78
N GLY A 371 42.45 -15.43 -5.48
CA GLY A 371 43.68 -14.97 -4.82
C GLY A 371 44.43 -16.09 -4.12
N THR A 372 45.47 -16.58 -4.79
CA THR A 372 46.48 -17.55 -4.34
C THR A 372 47.08 -17.24 -2.96
N VAL A 373 47.11 -18.19 -2.02
CA VAL A 373 48.26 -18.42 -1.11
C VAL A 373 48.31 -19.89 -0.64
N ASP A 374 49.53 -20.40 -0.69
CA ASP A 374 50.16 -21.53 -0.02
C ASP A 374 49.72 -21.81 1.44
N GLY A 375 49.77 -23.08 1.87
CA GLY A 375 49.65 -23.46 3.28
C GLY A 375 48.78 -24.69 3.56
N GLY A 376 49.43 -25.80 3.98
CA GLY A 376 48.85 -27.12 4.13
C GLY A 376 47.73 -27.26 5.18
N GLY A 377 46.60 -27.78 4.72
CA GLY A 377 45.49 -28.32 5.51
C GLY A 377 44.53 -29.04 4.57
N GLU A 378 44.33 -30.35 4.75
CA GLU A 378 43.46 -31.16 3.91
C GLU A 378 42.02 -30.61 3.88
N LYS A 379 41.52 -30.27 2.69
CA LYS A 379 40.14 -29.84 2.50
C LYS A 379 39.20 -31.06 2.61
N PRO A 380 38.09 -30.98 3.36
CA PRO A 380 37.12 -32.08 3.42
C PRO A 380 36.52 -32.31 2.02
N SER A 381 36.44 -33.58 1.63
CA SER A 381 35.99 -33.97 0.28
C SER A 381 34.52 -33.58 0.07
N LEU A 382 34.16 -33.22 -1.17
CA LEU A 382 32.77 -32.90 -1.55
C LEU A 382 31.75 -33.98 -1.14
N ALA A 383 32.18 -35.23 -1.02
CA ALA A 383 31.37 -36.34 -0.54
C ALA A 383 30.99 -36.20 0.95
N THR A 384 31.89 -35.71 1.80
CA THR A 384 31.63 -35.49 3.22
C THR A 384 30.65 -34.34 3.47
N VAL A 385 30.81 -33.23 2.73
CA VAL A 385 29.89 -32.08 2.79
C VAL A 385 28.49 -32.45 2.25
N ALA A 386 28.42 -33.29 1.22
CA ALA A 386 27.15 -33.80 0.71
C ALA A 386 26.47 -34.77 1.69
N ALA A 387 27.24 -35.60 2.40
CA ALA A 387 26.73 -36.54 3.39
C ALA A 387 26.14 -35.82 4.62
N GLU A 388 26.81 -34.77 5.12
CA GLU A 388 26.29 -33.95 6.23
C GLU A 388 24.98 -33.24 5.85
N ARG A 389 24.89 -32.71 4.62
CA ARG A 389 23.65 -32.11 4.11
C ARG A 389 22.50 -33.12 4.00
N ALA A 390 22.79 -34.36 3.60
CA ALA A 390 21.80 -35.42 3.54
C ALA A 390 21.29 -35.86 4.92
N GLN A 391 22.18 -35.87 5.93
CA GLN A 391 21.83 -36.18 7.32
C GLN A 391 20.94 -35.08 7.94
N ILE A 392 21.25 -33.82 7.68
CA ILE A 392 20.43 -32.68 8.17
C ILE A 392 19.04 -32.71 7.51
N ALA A 393 18.96 -33.02 6.20
CA ALA A 393 17.69 -33.10 5.49
C ALA A 393 16.80 -34.26 6.00
N THR A 394 17.39 -35.40 6.37
CA THR A 394 16.66 -36.54 6.94
C THR A 394 16.19 -36.28 8.38
N GLN A 395 16.97 -35.57 9.20
CA GLN A 395 16.51 -35.16 10.54
C GLN A 395 15.35 -34.15 10.45
N LEU A 396 15.39 -33.20 9.50
CA LEU A 396 14.32 -32.23 9.29
C LEU A 396 13.00 -32.87 8.80
N SER A 397 13.07 -33.90 7.96
CA SER A 397 11.86 -34.62 7.51
C SER A 397 11.24 -35.46 8.63
N ALA A 398 12.07 -36.09 9.48
CA ALA A 398 11.61 -36.82 10.66
C ALA A 398 10.90 -35.90 11.68
N LEU A 399 11.44 -34.69 11.90
CA LEU A 399 10.84 -33.70 12.79
C LEU A 399 9.49 -33.17 12.27
N ARG A 400 9.34 -33.01 10.95
CA ARG A 400 8.05 -32.63 10.33
C ARG A 400 6.99 -33.71 10.51
N LEU A 401 7.32 -34.97 10.26
CA LEU A 401 6.43 -36.12 10.47
C LEU A 401 6.00 -36.26 11.95
N ALA A 402 6.91 -36.02 12.89
CA ALA A 402 6.58 -36.02 14.32
C ALA A 402 5.62 -34.89 14.71
N ARG A 403 5.76 -33.71 14.09
CA ARG A 403 4.88 -32.56 14.33
C ARG A 403 3.47 -32.79 13.76
N ASP A 404 3.37 -33.44 12.61
CA ASP A 404 2.06 -33.76 12.00
C ASP A 404 1.31 -34.85 12.78
N ARG A 405 2.01 -35.86 13.31
CA ARG A 405 1.41 -36.83 14.25
C ARG A 405 0.88 -36.15 15.52
N ARG A 406 1.63 -35.22 16.11
CA ARG A 406 1.17 -34.45 17.29
C ARG A 406 -0.03 -33.54 17.00
N LYS A 407 -0.23 -33.12 15.74
CA LYS A 407 -1.44 -32.39 15.33
C LYS A 407 -2.65 -33.31 15.19
N GLN A 408 -2.47 -34.53 14.68
CA GLN A 408 -3.55 -35.51 14.56
C GLN A 408 -4.05 -35.99 15.93
N ASP A 409 -3.17 -36.19 16.92
CA ASP A 409 -3.56 -36.57 18.28
C ASP A 409 -4.26 -35.45 19.08
N ARG A 410 -4.21 -34.19 18.60
CA ARG A 410 -4.82 -33.03 19.27
C ARG A 410 -6.23 -32.70 18.78
N GLN A 411 -6.80 -33.46 17.85
CA GLN A 411 -8.14 -33.22 17.33
C GLN A 411 -9.20 -33.98 18.16
N PRO A 412 -10.14 -33.30 18.84
CA PRO A 412 -11.15 -33.97 19.67
C PRO A 412 -12.21 -34.70 18.81
N PRO A 413 -12.78 -35.83 19.29
CA PRO A 413 -13.72 -36.62 18.49
C PRO A 413 -15.07 -35.92 18.35
N HIS A 414 -15.45 -35.63 17.10
CA HIS A 414 -16.79 -35.15 16.75
C HIS A 414 -17.83 -36.27 16.98
N ARG A 415 -18.82 -35.98 17.83
CA ARG A 415 -20.00 -36.82 18.10
C ARG A 415 -20.81 -37.04 16.81
N THR A 416 -20.99 -38.30 16.42
CA THR A 416 -21.97 -38.70 15.41
C THR A 416 -23.24 -39.22 16.10
N SER A 417 -24.35 -38.51 15.91
CA SER A 417 -25.69 -38.98 16.26
C SER A 417 -26.22 -39.89 15.16
N SER A 418 -26.55 -41.12 15.53
CA SER A 418 -27.25 -42.11 14.72
C SER A 418 -28.72 -41.75 14.48
N SER A 419 -29.15 -41.78 13.22
CA SER A 419 -30.55 -42.05 12.86
C SER A 419 -30.57 -43.06 11.71
N SER A 420 -31.04 -44.25 12.04
CA SER A 420 -31.26 -45.40 11.18
C SER A 420 -32.41 -45.19 10.18
N ARG A 421 -32.27 -45.68 8.95
CA ARG A 421 -33.38 -46.34 8.22
C ARG A 421 -32.85 -47.27 7.12
N ARG A 422 -33.43 -48.47 7.10
CA ARG A 422 -33.10 -49.67 6.32
C ARG A 422 -33.26 -49.49 4.80
N PRO A 423 -32.61 -50.30 3.96
CA PRO A 423 -32.89 -50.38 2.54
C PRO A 423 -34.01 -51.40 2.25
N SER A 424 -34.91 -51.05 1.33
CA SER A 424 -35.87 -51.96 0.71
C SER A 424 -35.55 -52.12 -0.78
N SER A 425 -35.32 -53.37 -1.17
CA SER A 425 -35.27 -53.84 -2.55
C SER A 425 -36.67 -54.17 -3.07
N SER A 426 -37.03 -53.74 -4.27
CA SER A 426 -37.93 -54.49 -5.16
C SER A 426 -37.90 -53.95 -6.59
N ALA A 427 -37.74 -54.88 -7.52
CA ALA A 427 -37.74 -54.73 -8.97
C ALA A 427 -39.15 -54.55 -9.57
N GLY A 428 -39.21 -54.12 -10.83
CA GLY A 428 -40.37 -54.14 -11.73
C GLY A 428 -40.20 -53.12 -12.86
N GLN A 429 -39.45 -53.42 -13.94
CA GLN A 429 -39.98 -53.83 -15.25
C GLN A 429 -41.22 -53.06 -15.75
N THR A 430 -41.06 -52.34 -16.87
CA THR A 430 -41.82 -52.42 -18.15
C THR A 430 -41.59 -51.12 -18.95
N ASN A 431 -40.85 -51.17 -20.06
CA ASN A 431 -41.24 -51.46 -21.46
C ASN A 431 -41.70 -50.21 -22.24
N GLY A 432 -41.10 -49.98 -23.42
CA GLY A 432 -41.45 -48.89 -24.33
C GLY A 432 -40.43 -48.62 -25.44
N THR A 433 -40.27 -49.59 -26.32
CA THR A 433 -39.65 -49.53 -27.67
C THR A 433 -40.25 -48.44 -28.57
N HIS A 434 -39.42 -47.75 -29.38
CA HIS A 434 -39.53 -47.80 -30.84
C HIS A 434 -38.30 -47.20 -31.55
N ASP A 435 -37.76 -47.99 -32.49
CA ASP A 435 -36.75 -47.66 -33.49
C ASP A 435 -37.21 -46.59 -34.49
N GLY A 436 -36.23 -46.00 -35.16
CA GLY A 436 -36.44 -45.08 -36.27
C GLY A 436 -36.71 -45.76 -37.62
N GLU A 437 -37.19 -44.92 -38.53
CA GLU A 437 -36.94 -44.95 -39.97
C GLU A 437 -36.60 -43.52 -40.40
#